data_AF-A0A2V2SHZ7-F1
#
_entry.id   AF-A0A2V2SHZ7-F1
#
_cell.length_a   1.000
_cell.length_b   1.000
_cell.length_c   1.000
_cell.angle_alpha   90.00
_cell.angle_beta   90.00
_cell.angle_gamma   90.00
#
_symmetry.space_group_name_H-M   'P 1'
#
loop_
_entity.id
_entity.type
_entity.pdbx_description
1 polymer ?
#
loop_
_entity_poly.entity_id
_entity_poly.type
_entity_poly.pdbx_seq_one_letter_code
_entity_poly.pdbx_strand_id
1 'polypeptide(L)'
;MLPSQFLKLTPSTPDEFIGPAGAIAKLLQRAVKDSTAAGKTPLTVLFNGPPGIGKSALARYLIGLLGSDKWSVKKYSGNDVNIDTVRDIAADLHYKDLFGNWRVLWIEEADLIPAAAQNRFLMLLDDLPQGCAVICTSNCKVDDFQKRFQTRFKIYDVEPPQPQEIENLLRRWLTRPQDLKNISIMSCGCVRQALLDAETCLQAAA
;
A
#
# COMPACT_ATOMS: atom_id res chain seq x y z
N MET A 1 6.53 21.90 14.14
CA MET A 1 6.16 20.49 13.88
C MET A 1 7.38 19.66 14.28
N LEU A 2 7.25 18.64 15.12
CA LEU A 2 8.41 17.86 15.59
C LEU A 2 8.99 17.00 14.45
N PRO A 3 10.31 16.76 14.40
CA PRO A 3 10.97 16.04 13.32
C PRO A 3 10.37 14.65 13.03
N SER A 4 9.95 13.93 14.08
CA SER A 4 9.41 12.56 14.01
C SER A 4 8.03 12.37 13.35
N GLN A 5 7.42 13.43 12.79
CA GLN A 5 6.07 13.36 12.20
C GLN A 5 6.06 13.14 10.67
N PHE A 6 7.17 13.41 9.96
CA PHE A 6 7.23 13.30 8.50
C PHE A 6 7.01 11.86 7.99
N LEU A 7 7.59 10.86 8.68
CA LEU A 7 7.39 9.43 8.36
C LEU A 7 6.00 8.91 8.75
N LYS A 8 5.22 9.68 9.50
CA LYS A 8 3.85 9.33 9.93
C LYS A 8 2.76 9.96 9.07
N LEU A 9 3.13 10.74 8.05
CA LEU A 9 2.18 11.23 7.05
C LEU A 9 1.47 10.04 6.41
N THR A 10 0.21 9.88 6.77
CA THR A 10 -0.68 8.84 6.27
C THR A 10 -1.80 9.56 5.54
N PRO A 11 -1.68 9.70 4.20
CA PRO A 11 -2.68 10.37 3.40
C PRO A 11 -4.07 9.80 3.67
N SER A 12 -5.00 10.67 4.06
CA SER A 12 -6.38 10.31 4.40
C SER A 12 -7.36 10.64 3.28
N THR A 13 -6.92 11.40 2.30
CA THR A 13 -7.68 11.79 1.11
C THR A 13 -6.84 11.60 -0.16
N PRO A 14 -7.45 11.43 -1.34
CA PRO A 14 -6.70 11.26 -2.58
C PRO A 14 -5.79 12.43 -2.93
N ASP A 15 -6.16 13.66 -2.55
CA ASP A 15 -5.40 14.87 -2.89
C ASP A 15 -4.20 15.10 -1.94
N GLU A 16 -4.09 14.31 -0.86
CA GLU A 16 -2.91 14.26 -0.01
C GLU A 16 -1.80 13.36 -0.59
N PHE A 17 -2.14 12.48 -1.54
CA PHE A 17 -1.14 11.70 -2.27
C PHE A 17 -0.44 12.57 -3.33
N ILE A 18 0.77 12.16 -3.69
CA ILE A 18 1.63 12.89 -4.61
C ILE A 18 1.76 12.10 -5.91
N GLY A 19 1.70 12.82 -7.02
CA GLY A 19 1.86 12.26 -8.35
C GLY A 19 0.86 11.14 -8.67
N PRO A 20 1.29 10.06 -9.35
CA PRO A 20 0.41 8.99 -9.82
C PRO A 20 -0.42 8.31 -8.72
N ALA A 21 0.07 8.31 -7.48
CA ALA A 21 -0.63 7.69 -6.35
C ALA A 21 -2.00 8.33 -6.06
N GLY A 22 -2.18 9.63 -6.33
CA GLY A 22 -3.47 10.31 -6.13
C GLY A 22 -4.57 9.81 -7.07
N ALA A 23 -4.21 9.49 -8.32
CA ALA A 23 -5.14 8.90 -9.27
C ALA A 23 -5.55 7.47 -8.83
N ILE A 24 -4.60 6.67 -8.35
CA ILE A 24 -4.85 5.34 -7.80
C ILE A 24 -5.79 5.43 -6.59
N ALA A 25 -5.56 6.38 -5.67
CA ALA A 25 -6.44 6.60 -4.52
C ALA A 25 -7.90 6.90 -4.91
N LYS A 26 -8.13 7.65 -5.99
CA LYS A 26 -9.49 7.90 -6.54
C LYS A 26 -10.10 6.62 -7.11
N LEU A 27 -9.31 5.76 -7.75
CA LEU A 27 -9.78 4.45 -8.23
C LEU A 27 -10.14 3.51 -7.08
N LEU A 28 -9.36 3.51 -5.99
CA LEU A 28 -9.64 2.71 -4.80
C LEU A 28 -10.97 3.11 -4.15
N GLN A 29 -11.27 4.40 -4.04
CA GLN A 29 -12.58 4.87 -3.53
C GLN A 29 -13.74 4.30 -4.35
N ARG A 30 -13.63 4.31 -5.68
CA ARG A 30 -14.65 3.75 -6.58
C ARG A 30 -14.79 2.24 -6.36
N ALA A 31 -13.67 1.51 -6.35
CA ALA A 31 -13.66 0.06 -6.15
C ALA A 31 -14.33 -0.36 -4.82
N VAL A 32 -14.03 0.35 -3.71
CA VAL A 32 -14.66 0.09 -2.40
C VAL A 32 -16.15 0.38 -2.43
N LYS A 33 -16.57 1.49 -3.06
CA LYS A 33 -17.99 1.85 -3.19
C LYS A 33 -18.76 0.80 -3.98
N ASP A 34 -18.24 0.39 -5.13
CA ASP A 34 -18.88 -0.58 -6.03
C ASP A 34 -18.99 -1.95 -5.35
N SER A 35 -17.91 -2.40 -4.72
CA SER A 35 -17.88 -3.65 -3.94
C SER A 35 -18.88 -3.63 -2.77
N THR A 36 -18.95 -2.53 -2.03
CA THR A 36 -19.89 -2.38 -0.91
C THR A 36 -21.34 -2.42 -1.40
N ALA A 37 -21.64 -1.73 -2.51
CA ALA A 37 -22.97 -1.74 -3.13
C ALA A 37 -23.37 -3.14 -3.64
N ALA A 38 -22.40 -3.95 -4.07
CA ALA A 38 -22.59 -5.32 -4.53
C ALA A 38 -22.63 -6.36 -3.38
N GLY A 39 -22.83 -5.94 -2.12
CA GLY A 39 -22.88 -6.85 -0.98
C GLY A 39 -21.52 -7.25 -0.43
N LYS A 40 -20.53 -6.34 -0.49
CA LYS A 40 -19.15 -6.54 -0.01
C LYS A 40 -18.44 -7.67 -0.75
N THR A 41 -18.44 -7.62 -2.08
CA THR A 41 -17.69 -8.59 -2.90
C THR A 41 -16.18 -8.49 -2.60
N PRO A 42 -15.43 -9.60 -2.51
CA PRO A 42 -14.04 -9.57 -2.11
C PRO A 42 -13.18 -8.63 -2.95
N LEU A 43 -12.19 -7.99 -2.32
CA LEU A 43 -11.25 -7.10 -2.99
C LEU A 43 -9.84 -7.68 -2.92
N THR A 44 -9.22 -7.92 -4.07
CA THR A 44 -7.83 -8.38 -4.16
C THR A 44 -7.01 -7.33 -4.89
N VAL A 45 -6.10 -6.67 -4.18
CA VAL A 45 -5.34 -5.52 -4.69
C VAL A 45 -3.85 -5.76 -4.51
N LEU A 46 -3.06 -5.50 -5.55
CA LEU A 46 -1.59 -5.52 -5.49
C LEU A 46 -1.06 -4.15 -5.93
N PHE A 47 -0.35 -3.47 -5.03
CA PHE A 47 0.40 -2.26 -5.37
C PHE A 47 1.83 -2.65 -5.72
N ASN A 48 2.25 -2.36 -6.95
CA ASN A 48 3.56 -2.72 -7.47
C ASN A 48 4.39 -1.48 -7.80
N GLY A 49 5.72 -1.57 -7.73
CA GLY A 49 6.64 -0.49 -8.13
C GLY A 49 7.82 -0.31 -7.19
N PRO A 50 8.74 0.65 -7.46
CA PRO A 50 9.94 0.88 -6.64
C PRO A 50 9.67 1.18 -5.15
N PRO A 51 10.65 0.95 -4.25
CA PRO A 51 10.49 1.26 -2.84
C PRO A 51 10.33 2.78 -2.59
N GLY A 52 9.58 3.14 -1.56
CA GLY A 52 9.49 4.53 -1.09
C GLY A 52 8.54 5.46 -1.85
N ILE A 53 7.81 4.98 -2.86
CA ILE A 53 6.87 5.78 -3.68
C ILE A 53 5.42 5.86 -3.17
N GLY A 54 5.11 5.24 -2.02
CA GLY A 54 3.79 5.34 -1.39
C GLY A 54 2.88 4.10 -1.44
N LYS A 55 3.38 2.93 -1.85
CA LYS A 55 2.58 1.68 -1.87
C LYS A 55 1.94 1.31 -0.52
N SER A 56 2.73 1.30 0.56
CA SER A 56 2.19 1.04 1.90
C SER A 56 1.27 2.19 2.39
N ALA A 57 1.38 3.39 1.83
CA ALA A 57 0.43 4.48 2.12
C ALA A 57 -0.92 4.22 1.43
N LEU A 58 -0.91 3.78 0.17
CA LEU A 58 -2.11 3.35 -0.56
C LEU A 58 -2.79 2.15 0.12
N ALA A 59 -2.01 1.18 0.61
CA ALA A 59 -2.54 0.04 1.38
C ALA A 59 -3.27 0.49 2.65
N ARG A 60 -2.66 1.38 3.45
CA ARG A 60 -3.29 1.95 4.65
C ARG A 60 -4.54 2.77 4.31
N TYR A 61 -4.48 3.53 3.22
CA TYR A 61 -5.62 4.30 2.75
C TYR A 61 -6.79 3.39 2.34
N LEU A 62 -6.53 2.30 1.61
CA LEU A 62 -7.55 1.30 1.30
C LEU A 62 -8.15 0.66 2.56
N ILE A 63 -7.32 0.29 3.54
CA ILE A 63 -7.79 -0.21 4.85
C ILE A 63 -8.72 0.80 5.53
N GLY A 64 -8.35 2.08 5.51
CA GLY A 64 -9.18 3.16 6.05
C GLY A 64 -10.52 3.31 5.32
N LEU A 65 -10.53 3.20 3.99
CA LEU A 65 -11.77 3.22 3.19
C LEU A 65 -12.70 2.04 3.49
N LEU A 66 -12.14 0.87 3.81
CA LEU A 66 -12.92 -0.31 4.22
C LEU A 66 -13.51 -0.16 5.63
N GLY A 67 -13.09 0.84 6.40
CA GLY A 67 -13.52 1.04 7.78
C GLY A 67 -13.13 -0.14 8.68
N SER A 68 -11.98 -0.76 8.40
CA SER A 68 -11.46 -1.87 9.20
C SER A 68 -10.61 -1.35 10.36
N ASP A 69 -10.94 -1.80 11.57
CA ASP A 69 -10.13 -1.53 12.76
C ASP A 69 -8.87 -2.39 12.80
N LYS A 70 -7.91 -2.02 13.66
CA LYS A 70 -6.64 -2.75 13.84
C LYS A 70 -6.80 -4.24 14.12
N TRP A 71 -7.92 -4.66 14.69
CA TRP A 71 -8.21 -6.06 15.04
C TRP A 71 -8.67 -6.89 13.84
N SER A 72 -9.24 -6.22 12.82
CA SER A 72 -9.72 -6.81 11.58
C SER A 72 -8.64 -6.91 10.50
N VAL A 73 -7.47 -6.30 10.74
CA VAL A 73 -6.32 -6.29 9.83
C VAL A 73 -5.27 -7.27 10.32
N LYS A 74 -5.05 -8.36 9.58
CA LYS A 74 -3.91 -9.26 9.78
C LYS A 74 -2.79 -8.86 8.82
N LYS A 75 -1.64 -8.52 9.37
CA LYS A 75 -0.47 -8.05 8.59
C LYS A 75 0.62 -9.10 8.59
N TYR A 76 1.18 -9.39 7.42
CA TYR A 76 2.30 -10.32 7.22
C TYR A 76 3.39 -9.70 6.34
N SER A 77 4.65 -10.11 6.54
CA SER A 77 5.71 -9.95 5.55
C SER A 77 5.66 -11.13 4.58
N GLY A 78 5.97 -10.92 3.30
CA GLY A 78 6.00 -12.01 2.31
C GLY A 78 6.94 -13.15 2.70
N ASN A 79 8.05 -12.85 3.38
CA ASN A 79 8.98 -13.86 3.92
C ASN A 79 8.32 -14.77 4.97
N ASP A 80 7.32 -14.27 5.69
CA ASP A 80 6.65 -15.00 6.77
C ASP A 80 5.47 -15.84 6.25
N VAL A 81 5.09 -15.70 4.97
CA VAL A 81 3.99 -16.43 4.35
C VAL A 81 4.50 -17.74 3.76
N ASN A 82 4.73 -18.72 4.62
CA ASN A 82 4.99 -20.11 4.22
C ASN A 82 3.66 -20.89 4.08
N ILE A 83 3.73 -22.15 3.65
CA ILE A 83 2.53 -23.00 3.42
C ILE A 83 1.66 -23.12 4.68
N ASP A 84 2.27 -23.21 5.87
CA ASP A 84 1.54 -23.33 7.13
C ASP A 84 0.83 -22.03 7.48
N THR A 85 1.51 -20.88 7.31
CA THR A 85 0.87 -19.55 7.44
C THR A 85 -0.34 -19.42 6.50
N VAL A 86 -0.27 -19.94 5.27
CA VAL A 86 -1.41 -19.93 4.34
C VAL A 86 -2.57 -20.81 4.86
N ARG A 87 -2.26 -21.95 5.49
CA ARG A 87 -3.29 -22.82 6.11
C ARG A 87 -3.98 -22.11 7.26
N ASP A 88 -3.22 -21.42 8.10
CA ASP A 88 -3.75 -20.66 9.24
C ASP A 88 -4.65 -19.52 8.76
N ILE A 89 -4.19 -18.76 7.76
CA ILE A 89 -4.99 -17.71 7.11
C ILE A 89 -6.31 -18.27 6.56
N ALA A 90 -6.27 -19.42 5.87
CA ALA A 90 -7.45 -20.06 5.31
C ALA A 90 -8.44 -20.50 6.41
N ALA A 91 -7.92 -21.13 7.47
CA ALA A 91 -8.73 -21.54 8.62
C ALA A 91 -9.44 -20.35 9.29
N ASP A 92 -8.72 -19.24 9.43
CA ASP A 92 -9.24 -18.01 10.00
C ASP A 92 -10.32 -17.37 9.13
N LEU A 93 -10.17 -17.40 7.80
CA LEU A 93 -11.10 -16.79 6.85
C LEU A 93 -12.51 -17.39 6.90
N HIS A 94 -12.69 -18.63 7.36
CA HIS A 94 -14.00 -19.27 7.50
C HIS A 94 -14.93 -18.60 8.52
N TYR A 95 -14.39 -17.86 9.49
CA TYR A 95 -15.21 -17.17 10.50
C TYR A 95 -15.59 -15.77 10.05
N LYS A 96 -16.80 -15.30 10.34
CA LYS A 96 -17.14 -13.87 10.14
C LYS A 96 -16.31 -12.99 11.06
N ASP A 97 -15.97 -11.78 10.62
CA ASP A 97 -15.31 -10.81 11.49
C ASP A 97 -16.27 -10.35 12.60
N LEU A 98 -15.75 -10.30 13.83
CA LEU A 98 -16.51 -9.96 15.03
C LEU A 98 -16.53 -8.44 15.29
N PHE A 99 -15.51 -7.72 14.81
CA PHE A 99 -15.25 -6.33 15.19
C PHE A 99 -15.18 -5.37 13.99
N GLY A 100 -15.29 -5.86 12.76
CA GLY A 100 -15.13 -5.05 11.56
C GLY A 100 -16.15 -5.32 10.46
N ASN A 101 -16.35 -4.32 9.60
CA ASN A 101 -17.16 -4.44 8.39
C ASN A 101 -16.49 -5.27 7.30
N TRP A 102 -15.16 -5.31 7.33
CA TRP A 102 -14.27 -5.97 6.39
C TRP A 102 -13.13 -6.62 7.15
N ARG A 103 -12.83 -7.87 6.84
CA ARG A 103 -11.58 -8.52 7.23
C ARG A 103 -10.51 -8.22 6.19
N VAL A 104 -9.34 -7.79 6.66
CA VAL A 104 -8.24 -7.43 5.77
C VAL A 104 -7.03 -8.31 6.04
N LEU A 105 -6.53 -8.93 4.98
CA LEU A 105 -5.22 -9.56 4.94
C LEU A 105 -4.26 -8.63 4.19
N TRP A 106 -3.30 -8.07 4.90
CA TRP A 106 -2.30 -7.17 4.33
C TRP A 106 -0.93 -7.85 4.30
N ILE A 107 -0.41 -8.11 3.11
CA ILE A 107 0.91 -8.72 2.91
C ILE A 107 1.86 -7.69 2.31
N GLU A 108 2.92 -7.34 3.03
CA GLU A 108 4.00 -6.50 2.48
C GLU A 108 5.05 -7.36 1.78
N GLU A 109 5.60 -6.86 0.67
CA GLU A 109 6.65 -7.55 -0.11
C GLU A 109 6.22 -8.97 -0.52
N ALA A 110 5.01 -9.06 -1.10
CA ALA A 110 4.41 -10.32 -1.50
C ALA A 110 5.23 -11.08 -2.56
N ASP A 111 6.16 -10.40 -3.24
CA ASP A 111 7.15 -10.98 -4.13
C ASP A 111 8.09 -11.96 -3.44
N LEU A 112 8.26 -11.82 -2.12
CA LEU A 112 9.10 -12.71 -1.30
C LEU A 112 8.37 -13.98 -0.83
N ILE A 113 7.08 -14.13 -1.15
CA ILE A 113 6.33 -15.35 -0.81
C ILE A 113 6.89 -16.52 -1.62
N PRO A 114 7.31 -17.63 -0.97
CA PRO A 114 7.81 -18.81 -1.69
C PRO A 114 6.78 -19.36 -2.68
N ALA A 115 7.24 -19.80 -3.86
CA ALA A 115 6.36 -20.29 -4.94
C ALA A 115 5.38 -21.40 -4.49
N ALA A 116 5.80 -22.28 -3.58
CA ALA A 116 4.94 -23.33 -3.03
C ALA A 116 3.79 -22.76 -2.18
N ALA A 117 4.04 -21.68 -1.43
CA ALA A 117 3.02 -20.96 -0.67
C ALA A 117 2.10 -20.17 -1.62
N GLN A 118 2.64 -19.49 -2.65
CA GLN A 118 1.83 -18.81 -3.67
C GLN A 118 0.83 -19.75 -4.33
N ASN A 119 1.27 -20.96 -4.73
CA ASN A 119 0.39 -21.98 -5.31
C ASN A 119 -0.76 -22.37 -4.40
N ARG A 120 -0.51 -22.53 -3.10
CA ARG A 120 -1.55 -22.85 -2.12
C ARG A 120 -2.52 -21.67 -1.94
N PHE A 121 -1.99 -20.45 -1.97
CA PHE A 121 -2.75 -19.21 -1.83
C PHE A 121 -3.74 -18.99 -2.97
N LEU A 122 -3.50 -19.56 -4.16
CA LEU A 122 -4.42 -19.45 -5.31
C LEU A 122 -5.83 -19.94 -4.98
N MET A 123 -5.93 -21.11 -4.30
CA MET A 123 -7.23 -21.66 -3.90
C MET A 123 -7.97 -20.73 -2.95
N LEU A 124 -7.23 -20.06 -2.06
CA LEU A 124 -7.80 -19.13 -1.11
C LEU A 124 -8.34 -17.87 -1.81
N LEU A 125 -7.59 -17.34 -2.78
CA LEU A 125 -7.99 -16.16 -3.55
C LEU A 125 -9.21 -16.41 -4.43
N ASP A 126 -9.37 -17.65 -4.95
CA ASP A 126 -10.50 -18.03 -5.80
C ASP A 126 -11.82 -18.15 -5.02
N ASP A 127 -11.76 -18.42 -3.71
CA ASP A 127 -12.93 -18.63 -2.84
C ASP A 127 -12.90 -17.74 -1.58
N LEU A 128 -12.68 -16.43 -1.79
CA LEU A 128 -12.69 -15.46 -0.70
C LEU A 128 -14.13 -15.18 -0.22
N PRO A 129 -14.40 -15.21 1.11
CA PRO A 129 -15.70 -14.84 1.66
C PRO A 129 -16.04 -13.37 1.41
N GLN A 130 -17.34 -13.05 1.33
CA GLN A 130 -17.81 -11.66 1.32
C GLN A 130 -17.28 -10.87 2.53
N GLY A 131 -16.93 -9.61 2.29
CA GLY A 131 -16.32 -8.75 3.30
C GLY A 131 -14.85 -9.08 3.58
N CYS A 132 -14.15 -9.79 2.69
CA CYS A 132 -12.70 -9.99 2.78
C CYS A 132 -11.96 -9.14 1.76
N ALA A 133 -10.86 -8.52 2.19
CA ALA A 133 -9.92 -7.84 1.30
C ALA A 133 -8.51 -8.42 1.48
N VAL A 134 -7.83 -8.71 0.38
CA VAL A 134 -6.42 -9.07 0.34
C VAL A 134 -5.67 -7.93 -0.32
N ILE A 135 -4.74 -7.33 0.41
CA ILE A 135 -3.96 -6.18 -0.03
C ILE A 135 -2.49 -6.57 0.00
N CYS A 136 -1.83 -6.48 -1.13
CA CYS A 136 -0.43 -6.83 -1.28
C CYS A 136 0.39 -5.60 -1.73
N THR A 137 1.65 -5.54 -1.30
CA THR A 137 2.65 -4.63 -1.89
C THR A 137 3.80 -5.44 -2.47
N SER A 138 4.46 -4.91 -3.51
CA SER A 138 5.63 -5.52 -4.15
C SER A 138 6.64 -4.48 -4.59
N ASN A 139 7.92 -4.85 -4.57
CA ASN A 139 9.02 -4.04 -5.12
C ASN A 139 9.54 -4.55 -6.48
N CYS A 140 9.06 -5.71 -6.91
CA CYS A 140 9.58 -6.42 -8.07
C CYS A 140 9.09 -5.86 -9.41
N LYS A 141 9.80 -6.24 -10.49
CA LYS A 141 9.21 -6.17 -11.82
C LYS A 141 8.09 -7.21 -11.87
N VAL A 142 7.04 -6.93 -12.66
CA VAL A 142 5.82 -7.76 -12.70
C VAL A 142 6.13 -9.25 -12.93
N ASP A 143 7.26 -9.60 -13.55
CA ASP A 143 7.66 -10.98 -13.87
C ASP A 143 8.13 -11.84 -12.68
N ASP A 144 8.40 -11.28 -11.49
CA ASP A 144 8.90 -12.07 -10.34
C ASP A 144 7.78 -12.85 -9.62
N PHE A 145 6.51 -12.49 -9.84
CA PHE A 145 5.39 -13.30 -9.39
C PHE A 145 5.04 -14.38 -10.41
N GLN A 146 4.54 -15.52 -9.94
CA GLN A 146 3.88 -16.44 -10.85
C GLN A 146 2.67 -15.77 -11.51
N LYS A 147 2.58 -15.81 -12.84
CA LYS A 147 1.46 -15.22 -13.61
C LYS A 147 0.08 -15.59 -13.07
N ARG A 148 -0.08 -16.83 -12.59
CA ARG A 148 -1.34 -17.31 -11.98
C ARG A 148 -1.69 -16.59 -10.69
N PHE A 149 -0.69 -16.23 -9.87
CA PHE A 149 -0.90 -15.44 -8.67
C PHE A 149 -1.34 -14.02 -9.04
N GLN A 150 -0.62 -13.38 -9.97
CA GLN A 150 -0.92 -12.03 -10.45
C GLN A 150 -2.33 -11.85 -10.99
N THR A 151 -2.84 -12.81 -11.79
CA THR A 151 -4.16 -12.71 -12.43
C THR A 151 -5.33 -12.65 -11.46
N ARG A 152 -5.11 -12.97 -10.18
CA ARG A 152 -6.13 -12.92 -9.12
C ARG A 152 -6.17 -11.57 -8.39
N PHE A 153 -5.29 -10.64 -8.74
CA PHE A 153 -5.24 -9.30 -8.16
C PHE A 153 -5.59 -8.24 -9.21
N LYS A 154 -6.27 -7.19 -8.76
CA LYS A 154 -6.22 -5.91 -9.45
C LYS A 154 -4.86 -5.26 -9.16
N ILE A 155 -4.00 -5.24 -10.17
CA ILE A 155 -2.66 -4.65 -10.05
C ILE A 155 -2.73 -3.15 -10.33
N TYR A 156 -2.12 -2.37 -9.43
CA TYR A 156 -1.85 -0.96 -9.62
C TYR A 156 -0.34 -0.75 -9.60
N ASP A 157 0.23 -0.49 -10.77
CA ASP A 157 1.61 -0.03 -10.88
C ASP A 157 1.68 1.41 -10.41
N VAL A 158 2.41 1.62 -9.32
CA VAL A 158 2.69 2.93 -8.75
C VAL A 158 3.97 3.41 -9.39
N GLU A 159 3.88 4.47 -10.17
CA GLU A 159 5.05 5.11 -10.77
C GLU A 159 5.69 6.11 -9.80
N PRO A 160 7.02 6.27 -9.84
CA PRO A 160 7.68 7.33 -9.09
C PRO A 160 7.16 8.72 -9.52
N PRO A 161 6.82 9.60 -8.57
CA PRO A 161 6.44 10.98 -8.90
C PRO A 161 7.60 11.74 -9.56
N GLN A 162 7.24 12.71 -10.40
CA GLN A 162 8.19 13.61 -11.03
C GLN A 162 8.82 14.54 -9.99
N PRO A 163 10.05 15.06 -10.22
CA PRO A 163 10.71 15.97 -9.29
C PRO A 163 9.84 17.18 -8.92
N GLN A 164 9.10 17.74 -9.89
CA GLN A 164 8.19 18.87 -9.64
C GLN A 164 7.05 18.53 -8.66
N GLU A 165 6.56 17.29 -8.67
CA GLU A 165 5.51 16.83 -7.75
C GLU A 165 6.07 16.68 -6.33
N ILE A 166 7.32 16.22 -6.21
CA ILE A 166 8.04 16.19 -4.92
C ILE A 166 8.29 17.61 -4.42
N GLU A 167 8.72 18.55 -5.27
CA GLU A 167 8.87 19.96 -4.87
C GLU A 167 7.56 20.52 -4.29
N ASN A 168 6.44 20.26 -4.96
CA ASN A 168 5.12 20.72 -4.53
C ASN A 168 4.72 20.16 -3.16
N LEU A 169 5.06 18.90 -2.88
CA LEU A 169 4.91 18.33 -1.54
C LEU A 169 5.75 19.10 -0.52
N LEU A 170 7.05 19.26 -0.79
CA LEU A 170 8.02 19.78 0.17
C LEU A 170 7.79 21.26 0.50
N ARG A 171 7.14 22.03 -0.39
CA ARG A 171 6.72 23.43 -0.17
C ARG A 171 5.85 23.63 1.07
N ARG A 172 5.21 22.57 1.58
CA ARG A 172 4.46 22.62 2.84
C ARG A 172 5.33 22.94 4.05
N TRP A 173 6.64 22.69 3.97
CA TRP A 173 7.57 22.84 5.10
C TRP A 173 8.85 23.59 4.76
N LEU A 174 9.40 23.39 3.56
CA LEU A 174 10.62 24.06 3.12
C LEU A 174 10.29 25.33 2.34
N THR A 175 10.97 26.42 2.70
CA THR A 175 10.79 27.73 2.07
C THR A 175 11.92 28.08 1.08
N ARG A 176 13.12 27.51 1.27
CA ARG A 176 14.28 27.78 0.41
C ARG A 176 14.15 27.05 -0.93
N PRO A 177 14.11 27.76 -2.07
CA PRO A 177 13.93 27.13 -3.39
C PRO A 177 15.06 26.17 -3.80
N GLN A 178 16.29 26.41 -3.29
CA GLN A 178 17.43 25.56 -3.57
C GLN A 178 17.27 24.18 -2.91
N ASP A 179 16.85 24.13 -1.65
CA ASP A 179 16.62 22.86 -0.95
C ASP A 179 15.51 22.05 -1.62
N LEU A 180 14.41 22.70 -2.00
CA LEU A 180 13.30 22.06 -2.72
C LEU A 180 13.80 21.35 -3.98
N LYS A 181 14.54 22.07 -4.84
CA LYS A 181 15.10 21.52 -6.08
C LYS A 181 16.14 20.44 -5.85
N ASN A 182 17.04 20.64 -4.88
CA ASN A 182 18.09 19.68 -4.61
C ASN A 182 17.51 18.35 -4.11
N ILE A 183 16.58 18.41 -3.14
CA ILE A 183 15.95 17.21 -2.59
C ILE A 183 15.06 16.52 -3.63
N SER A 184 14.29 17.27 -4.42
CA SER A 184 13.40 16.69 -5.43
C SER A 184 14.16 15.92 -6.52
N ILE A 185 15.32 16.43 -6.93
CA ILE A 185 16.17 15.79 -7.94
C ILE A 185 16.90 14.59 -7.32
N MET A 186 17.54 14.78 -6.16
CA MET A 186 18.38 13.74 -5.53
C MET A 186 17.59 12.54 -5.01
N SER A 187 16.31 12.74 -4.65
CA SER A 187 15.44 11.64 -4.22
C SER A 187 15.03 10.70 -5.34
N CYS A 188 15.21 11.06 -6.61
CA CYS A 188 14.91 10.22 -7.78
C CYS A 188 13.51 9.58 -7.74
N GLY A 189 12.49 10.34 -7.31
CA GLY A 189 11.11 9.83 -7.18
C GLY A 189 10.81 9.09 -5.86
N CYS A 190 11.81 8.82 -5.02
CA CYS A 190 11.62 8.20 -3.71
C CYS A 190 11.07 9.21 -2.70
N VAL A 191 9.74 9.25 -2.54
CA VAL A 191 9.05 10.14 -1.60
C VAL A 191 9.56 9.97 -0.17
N ARG A 192 9.81 8.73 0.27
CA ARG A 192 10.37 8.47 1.60
C ARG A 192 11.71 9.17 1.80
N GLN A 193 12.63 9.06 0.84
CA GLN A 193 13.94 9.70 0.95
C GLN A 193 13.79 11.23 0.93
N ALA A 194 12.96 11.76 0.04
CA ALA A 194 12.69 13.19 -0.03
C ALA A 194 12.20 13.77 1.31
N LEU A 195 11.31 13.06 2.02
CA LEU A 195 10.83 13.47 3.34
C LEU A 195 11.92 13.40 4.42
N LEU A 196 12.79 12.40 4.39
CA LEU A 196 13.93 12.29 5.31
C LEU A 196 14.96 13.40 5.10
N ASP A 197 15.26 13.73 3.84
CA ASP A 197 16.19 14.81 3.50
C ASP A 197 15.61 16.17 3.90
N ALA A 198 14.30 16.37 3.71
CA ALA A 198 13.60 17.57 4.15
C ALA A 198 13.59 17.70 5.68
N GLU A 199 13.39 16.60 6.41
CA GLU A 199 13.49 16.57 7.87
C GLU A 199 14.91 16.98 8.32
N THR A 200 15.94 16.40 7.70
CA THR A 200 17.34 16.72 7.98
C THR A 200 17.63 18.21 7.74
N CYS A 201 17.10 18.76 6.66
CA CYS A 201 17.25 20.18 6.33
C CYS A 201 16.60 21.10 7.38
N LEU A 202 15.41 20.73 7.88
CA LEU A 202 14.72 21.47 8.93
C LEU A 202 15.45 21.40 10.26
N GLN A 203 16.02 20.24 10.61
CA GLN A 203 16.81 20.08 11.83
C GLN A 203 18.10 20.91 11.80
N ALA A 204 18.76 21.02 10.65
CA ALA A 204 19.96 21.85 10.50
C ALA A 204 19.70 23.36 10.55
N ALA A 205 18.44 23.78 10.38
CA ALA A 205 18.02 25.18 10.42
C ALA A 205 17.43 25.61 11.77
N ALA A 206 17.28 24.68 12.73
CA ALA A 206 16.78 24.92 14.08
C ALA A 206 17.92 25.17 15.07
#